data_AF-A0A5E5BQ85-F1
#
_entry.id   AF-A0A5E5BQ85-F1
#
_cell.length_a   1.000
_cell.length_b   1.000
_cell.length_c   1.000
_cell.angle_alpha   90.00
_cell.angle_beta   90.00
_cell.angle_gamma   90.00
#
_symmetry.space_group_name_H-M   'P 1'
#
loop_
_entity.id
_entity.type
_entity.pdbx_description
1 polymer ?
#
loop_
_entity_poly.entity_id
_entity_poly.type
_entity_poly.pdbx_seq_one_letter_code
_entity_poly.pdbx_strand_id
1 'polypeptide(L)'
;MNLRLRYCVATALLCALLAGCGDSEIGQVKAAHDPVDQTHTYGSALSERAACKNISWKTFKDSSNRTSVEYRCELNDAVAELNKVRDAQIEAINGYLKASNDNLGKAIEGAAGDAARYAKLVEEKKAELHEIDEKREAQMAGMDGPSALKAKQVWDASRAYAASELERYQAELDKANAGANTASLEGSRQSYQQRYADDIANLHKKYDGVKSVTEVIQWAVKDTEVIPTYFGFEIDSDLGKKTSDKSSQFRGFLEQIGQHRGQDYVAFVAPTVLTGISATTEK
;
A
#
# COMPACT_ATOMS: atom_id res chain seq x y z
N MET A 1 -84.34 -4.01 19.29
CA MET A 1 -83.14 -3.31 18.78
C MET A 1 -81.92 -3.90 19.47
N ASN A 2 -81.22 -4.81 18.79
CA ASN A 2 -80.22 -5.71 19.39
C ASN A 2 -78.86 -5.01 19.59
N LEU A 3 -78.64 -4.42 20.77
CA LEU A 3 -77.37 -3.78 21.14
C LEU A 3 -76.20 -4.77 21.36
N ARG A 4 -76.47 -6.08 21.48
CA ARG A 4 -75.42 -7.10 21.71
C ARG A 4 -74.68 -7.54 20.44
N LEU A 5 -75.19 -7.23 19.25
CA LEU A 5 -74.60 -7.67 17.98
C LEU A 5 -73.53 -6.72 17.42
N ARG A 6 -73.41 -5.50 17.96
CA ARG A 6 -72.47 -4.48 17.45
C ARG A 6 -71.10 -4.49 18.14
N TYR A 7 -70.97 -5.12 19.30
CA TYR A 7 -69.71 -5.16 20.05
C TYR A 7 -68.82 -6.38 19.71
N CYS A 8 -69.36 -7.44 19.12
CA CYS A 8 -68.56 -8.62 18.74
C CYS A 8 -67.83 -8.47 17.39
N VAL A 9 -68.24 -7.53 16.53
CA VAL A 9 -67.59 -7.31 15.22
C VAL A 9 -66.37 -6.39 15.34
N ALA A 10 -66.34 -5.51 16.35
CA ALA A 10 -65.25 -4.56 16.55
C ALA A 10 -64.00 -5.20 17.18
N THR A 11 -64.13 -6.32 17.89
CA THR A 11 -62.98 -7.01 18.52
C THR A 11 -62.26 -7.97 17.58
N ALA A 12 -62.96 -8.50 16.57
CA ALA A 12 -62.37 -9.44 15.60
C ALA A 12 -61.51 -8.72 14.53
N LEU A 13 -61.82 -7.47 14.19
CA LEU A 13 -61.04 -6.70 13.20
C LEU A 13 -59.70 -6.17 13.75
N LEU A 14 -59.56 -6.02 15.08
CA LEU A 14 -58.31 -5.54 15.68
C LEU A 14 -57.24 -6.64 15.78
N CYS A 15 -57.64 -7.92 15.92
CA CYS A 15 -56.70 -9.04 15.94
C CYS A 15 -56.16 -9.41 14.54
N ALA A 16 -56.89 -9.09 13.47
CA ALA A 16 -56.45 -9.35 12.09
C ALA A 16 -55.35 -8.39 11.59
N LEU A 17 -55.11 -7.28 12.29
CA LEU A 17 -54.01 -6.35 12.00
C LEU A 17 -52.71 -6.68 12.77
N LEU A 18 -52.76 -7.61 13.73
CA LEU A 18 -51.59 -8.05 14.51
C LEU A 18 -50.91 -9.31 13.94
N ALA A 19 -51.54 -10.01 13.00
CA ALA A 19 -50.98 -11.21 12.34
C ALA A 19 -50.06 -10.90 11.14
N GLY A 20 -49.72 -9.63 10.89
CA GLY A 20 -48.90 -9.21 9.74
C GLY A 20 -47.52 -8.62 10.07
N CYS A 21 -47.17 -8.47 11.35
CA CYS A 21 -45.89 -7.85 11.76
C CYS A 21 -44.78 -8.83 12.13
N GLY A 22 -45.04 -10.15 12.12
CA GLY A 22 -44.12 -11.18 12.63
C GLY A 22 -43.48 -12.12 11.60
N ASP A 23 -44.06 -12.28 10.40
CA ASP A 23 -43.80 -13.47 9.57
C ASP A 23 -42.93 -13.26 8.33
N SER A 24 -42.34 -12.07 8.14
CA SER A 24 -41.41 -11.86 7.02
C SER A 24 -40.02 -12.42 7.33
N GLU A 25 -39.33 -12.97 6.33
CA GLU A 25 -37.96 -13.48 6.51
C GLU A 25 -37.00 -12.37 6.99
N ILE A 26 -37.24 -11.13 6.59
CA ILE A 26 -36.54 -9.95 7.13
C ILE A 26 -36.78 -9.81 8.63
N GLY A 27 -38.02 -10.01 9.09
CA GLY A 27 -38.37 -10.01 10.51
C GLY A 27 -37.64 -11.10 11.28
N GLN A 28 -37.56 -12.31 10.72
CA GLN A 28 -36.81 -13.43 11.31
C GLN A 28 -35.32 -13.10 11.46
N VAL A 29 -34.68 -12.54 10.41
CA VAL A 29 -33.27 -12.13 10.49
C VAL A 29 -33.07 -11.02 11.51
N LYS A 30 -33.94 -10.01 11.55
CA LYS A 30 -33.85 -8.92 12.54
C LYS A 30 -34.04 -9.40 13.98
N ALA A 31 -34.81 -10.45 14.20
CA ALA A 31 -35.05 -11.05 15.51
C ALA A 31 -33.96 -12.04 15.94
N ALA A 32 -33.19 -12.60 15.01
CA ALA A 32 -32.12 -13.53 15.33
C ALA A 32 -31.00 -12.84 16.14
N HIS A 33 -30.48 -13.58 17.12
CA HIS A 33 -29.42 -13.12 18.00
C HIS A 33 -28.14 -12.83 17.25
N ASP A 34 -27.44 -11.79 17.67
CA ASP A 34 -26.09 -11.50 17.21
C ASP A 34 -25.15 -12.61 17.73
N PRO A 35 -24.36 -13.27 16.87
CA PRO A 35 -23.43 -14.32 17.26
C PRO A 35 -22.23 -13.83 18.10
N VAL A 36 -22.01 -12.52 18.19
CA VAL A 36 -20.97 -11.88 19.00
C VAL A 36 -21.50 -11.44 20.37
N ASP A 37 -22.69 -10.84 20.41
CA ASP A 37 -23.33 -10.39 21.65
C ASP A 37 -24.80 -10.82 21.71
N GLN A 38 -25.06 -11.90 22.45
CA GLN A 38 -26.39 -12.48 22.57
C GLN A 38 -27.41 -11.59 23.28
N THR A 39 -26.99 -10.48 23.91
CA THR A 39 -27.91 -9.48 24.46
C THR A 39 -28.55 -8.60 23.37
N HIS A 40 -28.03 -8.67 22.14
CA HIS A 40 -28.51 -7.96 20.97
C HIS A 40 -29.01 -8.92 19.88
N THR A 41 -29.82 -8.37 18.97
CA THR A 41 -30.22 -9.01 17.70
C THR A 41 -29.57 -8.29 16.53
N TYR A 42 -29.51 -8.93 15.36
CA TYR A 42 -29.08 -8.25 14.13
C TYR A 42 -29.89 -6.98 13.85
N GLY A 43 -31.19 -7.01 14.12
CA GLY A 43 -32.05 -5.83 13.99
C GLY A 43 -31.56 -4.67 14.84
N SER A 44 -31.26 -4.90 16.11
CA SER A 44 -30.77 -3.86 17.02
C SER A 44 -29.35 -3.37 16.69
N ALA A 45 -28.48 -4.27 16.21
CA ALA A 45 -27.09 -3.94 15.83
C ALA A 45 -27.02 -3.13 14.53
N LEU A 46 -27.85 -3.47 13.55
CA LEU A 46 -27.77 -2.93 12.18
C LEU A 46 -28.72 -1.77 11.89
N SER A 47 -29.71 -1.52 12.76
CA SER A 47 -30.63 -0.38 12.63
C SER A 47 -29.99 0.91 13.15
N GLU A 48 -30.36 2.04 12.53
CA GLU A 48 -30.03 3.41 12.98
C GLU A 48 -28.52 3.66 13.21
N ARG A 49 -27.67 2.98 12.44
CA ARG A 49 -26.22 3.20 12.48
C ARG A 49 -25.90 4.55 11.86
N ALA A 50 -25.28 5.44 12.63
CA ALA A 50 -24.77 6.73 12.15
C ALA A 50 -23.66 6.57 11.08
N ALA A 51 -23.05 5.38 10.98
CA ALA A 51 -22.14 5.01 9.90
C ALA A 51 -22.85 4.87 8.53
N CYS A 52 -24.18 4.72 8.50
CA CYS A 52 -24.94 4.49 7.28
C CYS A 52 -25.66 5.76 6.84
N LYS A 53 -25.41 6.20 5.61
CA LYS A 53 -26.20 7.24 4.94
C LYS A 53 -27.59 6.75 4.58
N ASN A 54 -27.68 5.51 4.07
CA ASN A 54 -28.92 4.85 3.72
C ASN A 54 -28.88 3.38 4.14
N ILE A 55 -30.00 2.86 4.62
CA ILE A 55 -30.17 1.45 4.97
C ILE A 55 -31.31 0.86 4.16
N SER A 56 -31.13 -0.34 3.63
CA SER A 56 -32.22 -1.10 3.01
C SER A 56 -32.15 -2.59 3.35
N TRP A 57 -33.32 -3.21 3.36
CA TRP A 57 -33.51 -4.64 3.55
C TRP A 57 -34.36 -5.18 2.41
N LYS A 58 -34.02 -6.34 1.87
CA LYS A 58 -34.87 -7.03 0.90
C LYS A 58 -34.74 -8.54 1.03
N THR A 59 -35.78 -9.23 0.59
CA THR A 59 -35.76 -10.67 0.37
C THR A 59 -35.47 -10.96 -1.10
N PHE A 60 -34.69 -12.00 -1.39
CA PHE A 60 -34.40 -12.47 -2.74
C PHE A 60 -34.23 -13.99 -2.77
N LYS A 61 -34.17 -14.57 -3.97
CA LYS A 61 -33.76 -15.96 -4.18
C LYS A 61 -32.29 -15.99 -4.57
N ASP A 62 -31.48 -16.75 -3.83
CA ASP A 62 -30.06 -16.92 -4.17
C ASP A 62 -29.86 -17.86 -5.38
N SER A 63 -28.61 -18.09 -5.77
CA SER A 63 -28.26 -18.99 -6.89
C SER A 63 -28.69 -20.44 -6.68
N SER A 64 -28.99 -20.84 -5.44
CA SER A 64 -29.50 -22.16 -5.07
C SER A 64 -31.02 -22.16 -4.86
N ASN A 65 -31.71 -21.09 -5.27
CA ASN A 65 -33.16 -20.89 -5.10
C ASN A 65 -33.64 -20.90 -3.64
N ARG A 66 -32.75 -20.62 -2.69
CA ARG A 66 -33.09 -20.48 -1.26
C ARG A 66 -33.62 -19.07 -1.02
N THR A 67 -34.52 -18.93 -0.04
CA THR A 67 -34.93 -17.60 0.43
C THR A 67 -33.78 -16.98 1.22
N SER A 68 -33.36 -15.81 0.79
CA SER A 68 -32.27 -15.06 1.42
C SER A 68 -32.68 -13.63 1.69
N VAL A 69 -32.13 -13.06 2.75
CA VAL A 69 -32.33 -11.67 3.14
C VAL A 69 -31.02 -10.94 2.95
N GLU A 70 -31.08 -9.75 2.36
CA GLU A 70 -29.93 -8.86 2.18
C GLU A 70 -30.16 -7.56 2.98
N TYR A 71 -29.17 -7.22 3.80
CA TYR A 71 -28.99 -5.91 4.39
C TYR A 71 -27.99 -5.12 3.55
N ARG A 72 -28.29 -3.84 3.34
CA ARG A 72 -27.36 -2.88 2.73
C ARG A 72 -27.25 -1.64 3.59
N CYS A 73 -26.03 -1.18 3.79
CA CYS A 73 -25.68 0.09 4.40
C CYS A 73 -24.75 0.86 3.45
N GLU A 74 -25.25 1.92 2.81
CA GLU A 74 -24.38 2.87 2.10
C GLU A 74 -23.59 3.64 3.16
N LEU A 75 -22.26 3.44 3.21
CA LEU A 75 -21.41 4.02 4.25
C LEU A 75 -21.34 5.54 4.07
N ASN A 76 -21.62 6.26 5.14
CA ASN A 76 -21.53 7.71 5.16
C ASN A 76 -20.07 8.15 5.05
N ASP A 77 -19.79 9.21 4.29
CA ASP A 77 -18.44 9.78 4.10
C ASP A 77 -17.32 8.79 3.70
N ALA A 78 -17.66 7.59 3.23
CA ALA A 78 -16.67 6.56 2.92
C ALA A 78 -15.64 6.98 1.87
N VAL A 79 -16.04 7.81 0.89
CA VAL A 79 -15.12 8.38 -0.12
C VAL A 79 -14.07 9.27 0.55
N ALA A 80 -14.46 10.08 1.54
CA ALA A 80 -13.53 10.94 2.26
C ALA A 80 -12.53 10.12 3.09
N GLU A 81 -13.00 9.08 3.79
CA GLU A 81 -12.10 8.17 4.54
C GLU A 81 -11.17 7.38 3.61
N LEU A 82 -11.66 6.91 2.46
CA LEU A 82 -10.83 6.28 1.44
C LEU A 82 -9.76 7.24 0.87
N ASN A 83 -10.09 8.51 0.68
CA ASN A 83 -9.12 9.51 0.26
C ASN A 83 -8.03 9.73 1.31
N LYS A 84 -8.35 9.70 2.62
CA LYS A 84 -7.32 9.74 3.68
C LYS A 84 -6.39 8.54 3.61
N VAL A 85 -6.93 7.34 3.33
CA VAL A 85 -6.12 6.13 3.14
C VAL A 85 -5.17 6.28 1.94
N ARG A 86 -5.68 6.81 0.81
CA ARG A 86 -4.85 7.12 -0.37
C ARG A 86 -3.73 8.10 -0.02
N ASP A 87 -4.07 9.20 0.64
CA ASP A 87 -3.12 10.28 0.94
C ASP A 87 -2.03 9.81 1.90
N ALA A 88 -2.37 9.00 2.91
CA ALA A 88 -1.39 8.37 3.78
C ALA A 88 -0.45 7.42 3.03
N GLN A 89 -0.95 6.67 2.04
CA GLN A 89 -0.11 5.80 1.20
C GLN A 89 0.81 6.61 0.28
N ILE A 90 0.32 7.71 -0.31
CA ILE A 90 1.11 8.64 -1.12
C ILE A 90 2.20 9.29 -0.27
N GLU A 91 1.89 9.72 0.96
CA GLU A 91 2.86 10.30 1.89
C GLU A 91 3.98 9.31 2.22
N ALA A 92 3.62 8.05 2.51
CA ALA A 92 4.60 7.00 2.75
C ALA A 92 5.52 6.77 1.53
N ILE A 93 4.95 6.69 0.32
CA ILE A 93 5.71 6.56 -0.93
C ILE A 93 6.67 7.75 -1.11
N ASN A 94 6.19 8.97 -0.92
CA ASN A 94 7.01 10.18 -1.04
C ASN A 94 8.16 10.19 -0.02
N GLY A 95 7.93 9.69 1.20
CA GLY A 95 8.97 9.49 2.21
C GLY A 95 10.08 8.55 1.73
N TYR A 96 9.71 7.39 1.17
CA TYR A 96 10.68 6.44 0.61
C TYR A 96 11.43 7.01 -0.60
N LEU A 97 10.72 7.67 -1.51
CA LEU A 97 11.32 8.31 -2.69
C LEU A 97 12.34 9.37 -2.28
N LYS A 98 12.00 10.22 -1.29
CA LYS A 98 12.91 11.23 -0.76
C LYS A 98 14.18 10.59 -0.19
N ALA A 99 14.05 9.60 0.68
CA ALA A 99 15.20 8.91 1.27
C ALA A 99 16.09 8.24 0.20
N SER A 100 15.47 7.61 -0.81
CA SER A 100 16.20 6.99 -1.93
C SER A 100 16.97 8.04 -2.75
N ASN A 101 16.31 9.15 -3.10
CA ASN A 101 16.94 10.26 -3.83
C ASN A 101 18.10 10.88 -3.06
N ASP A 102 17.94 11.09 -1.74
CA ASP A 102 19.00 11.66 -0.90
C ASP A 102 20.23 10.73 -0.86
N ASN A 103 20.01 9.41 -0.71
CA ASN A 103 21.10 8.43 -0.68
C ASN A 103 21.81 8.32 -2.04
N LEU A 104 21.05 8.25 -3.13
CA LEU A 104 21.62 8.21 -4.48
C LEU A 104 22.32 9.53 -4.84
N GLY A 105 21.77 10.67 -4.42
CA GLY A 105 22.39 11.98 -4.58
C GLY A 105 23.78 12.02 -3.93
N LYS A 106 23.90 11.59 -2.68
CA LYS A 106 25.20 11.49 -2.00
C LYS A 106 26.18 10.54 -2.69
N ALA A 107 25.69 9.41 -3.20
CA ALA A 107 26.53 8.46 -3.93
C ALA A 107 27.04 9.05 -5.26
N ILE A 108 26.18 9.79 -5.98
CA ILE A 108 26.54 10.50 -7.21
C ILE A 108 27.58 11.60 -6.93
N GLU A 109 27.36 12.40 -5.88
CA GLU A 109 28.31 13.44 -5.45
C GLU A 109 29.66 12.83 -5.03
N GLY A 110 29.65 11.73 -4.29
CA GLY A 110 30.86 11.01 -3.91
C GLY A 110 31.65 10.48 -5.10
N ALA A 111 30.95 9.87 -6.07
CA ALA A 111 31.56 9.39 -7.30
C ALA A 111 32.17 10.53 -8.15
N ALA A 112 31.54 11.70 -8.17
CA ALA A 112 32.10 12.89 -8.80
C ALA A 112 33.36 13.41 -8.06
N GLY A 113 33.36 13.35 -6.73
CA GLY A 113 34.51 13.70 -5.89
C GLY A 113 35.73 12.80 -6.09
N ASP A 114 35.52 11.52 -6.41
CA ASP A 114 36.61 10.57 -6.67
C ASP A 114 37.46 10.98 -7.88
N ALA A 115 36.87 11.54 -8.94
CA ALA A 115 37.63 12.03 -10.09
C ALA A 115 38.65 13.12 -9.69
N ALA A 116 38.22 14.11 -8.90
CA ALA A 116 39.09 15.16 -8.41
C ALA A 116 40.21 14.61 -7.50
N ARG A 117 39.88 13.62 -6.66
CA ARG A 117 40.85 12.95 -5.79
C ARG A 117 41.89 12.18 -6.61
N TYR A 118 41.49 11.37 -7.58
CA TYR A 118 42.42 10.62 -8.42
C TYR A 118 43.27 11.53 -9.30
N ALA A 119 42.73 12.64 -9.80
CA ALA A 119 43.51 13.64 -10.53
C ALA A 119 44.67 14.19 -9.69
N LYS A 120 44.43 14.48 -8.41
CA LYS A 120 45.48 14.93 -7.49
C LYS A 120 46.53 13.83 -7.25
N LEU A 121 46.11 12.59 -7.01
CA LEU A 121 47.02 11.46 -6.77
C LEU A 121 47.89 11.15 -7.99
N VAL A 122 47.35 11.29 -9.21
CA VAL A 122 48.10 11.16 -10.45
C VAL A 122 49.22 12.20 -10.52
N GLU A 123 48.93 13.47 -10.23
CA GLU A 123 49.94 14.53 -10.24
C GLU A 123 51.01 14.34 -9.15
N GLU A 124 50.60 13.95 -7.94
CA GLU A 124 51.53 13.61 -6.85
C GLU A 124 52.48 12.46 -7.24
N LYS A 125 51.95 11.40 -7.87
CA LYS A 125 52.78 10.25 -8.31
C LYS A 125 53.66 10.55 -9.51
N LYS A 126 53.25 11.43 -10.43
CA LYS A 126 54.13 11.93 -11.50
C LYS A 126 55.32 12.70 -10.93
N ALA A 127 55.09 13.55 -9.93
CA ALA A 127 56.15 14.31 -9.27
C ALA A 127 57.12 13.38 -8.52
N GLU A 128 56.61 12.37 -7.80
CA GLU A 128 57.43 11.36 -7.13
C GLU A 128 58.30 10.57 -8.12
N LEU A 129 57.74 10.18 -9.27
CA LEU A 129 58.48 9.46 -10.32
C LEU A 129 59.62 10.33 -10.89
N HIS A 130 59.38 11.62 -11.11
CA HIS A 130 60.40 12.57 -11.55
C HIS A 130 61.52 12.72 -10.52
N GLU A 131 61.19 12.84 -9.23
CA GLU A 131 62.16 12.94 -8.15
C GLU A 131 63.01 11.66 -8.02
N ILE A 132 62.40 10.48 -8.20
CA ILE A 132 63.12 9.20 -8.27
C ILE A 132 64.12 9.20 -9.42
N ASP A 133 63.70 9.66 -10.61
CA ASP A 133 64.55 9.71 -11.80
C ASP A 133 65.74 10.68 -11.60
N GLU A 134 65.50 11.88 -11.04
CA GLU A 134 66.56 12.84 -10.72
C GLU A 134 67.56 12.30 -9.69
N LYS A 135 67.07 11.70 -8.59
CA LYS A 135 67.93 11.11 -7.55
C LYS A 135 68.73 9.94 -8.07
N ARG A 136 68.11 9.09 -8.88
CA ARG A 136 68.77 7.96 -9.54
C ARG A 136 69.92 8.45 -10.41
N GLU A 137 69.70 9.42 -11.28
CA GLU A 137 70.75 9.99 -12.15
C GLU A 137 71.86 10.65 -11.32
N ALA A 138 71.51 11.45 -10.32
CA ALA A 138 72.49 12.14 -9.48
C ALA A 138 73.35 11.16 -8.65
N GLN A 139 72.76 10.10 -8.11
CA GLN A 139 73.49 9.11 -7.29
C GLN A 139 74.32 8.15 -8.14
N MET A 140 73.86 7.82 -9.35
CA MET A 140 74.58 6.94 -10.27
C MET A 140 75.76 7.64 -10.96
N ALA A 141 75.80 8.97 -10.98
CA ALA A 141 76.87 9.75 -11.59
C ALA A 141 78.24 9.42 -10.95
N GLY A 142 79.14 8.82 -11.75
CA GLY A 142 80.49 8.46 -11.31
C GLY A 142 80.59 7.19 -10.48
N MET A 143 79.51 6.40 -10.35
CA MET A 143 79.55 5.07 -9.76
C MET A 143 79.86 4.00 -10.82
N ASP A 144 80.88 3.16 -10.57
CA ASP A 144 81.25 2.03 -11.43
C ASP A 144 81.28 0.69 -10.67
N GLY A 145 81.21 -0.42 -11.41
CA GLY A 145 81.39 -1.78 -10.89
C GLY A 145 80.16 -2.37 -10.16
N PRO A 146 80.34 -3.43 -9.37
CA PRO A 146 79.24 -4.18 -8.75
C PRO A 146 78.31 -3.36 -7.85
N SER A 147 78.83 -2.33 -7.18
CA SER A 147 78.05 -1.42 -6.34
C SER A 147 77.07 -0.56 -7.14
N ALA A 148 77.46 -0.11 -8.34
CA ALA A 148 76.60 0.63 -9.26
C ALA A 148 75.43 -0.24 -9.75
N LEU A 149 75.69 -1.51 -10.05
CA LEU A 149 74.66 -2.46 -10.46
C LEU A 149 73.61 -2.67 -9.36
N LYS A 150 74.04 -2.85 -8.11
CA LYS A 150 73.13 -3.03 -6.97
C LYS A 150 72.30 -1.77 -6.70
N ALA A 151 72.91 -0.59 -6.76
CA ALA A 151 72.22 0.69 -6.62
C ALA A 151 71.16 0.88 -7.73
N LYS A 152 71.53 0.56 -8.98
CA LYS A 152 70.61 0.58 -10.12
C LYS A 152 69.40 -0.33 -9.91
N GLN A 153 69.60 -1.57 -9.44
CA GLN A 153 68.49 -2.49 -9.19
C GLN A 153 67.51 -1.96 -8.14
N VAL A 154 68.00 -1.33 -7.07
CA VAL A 154 67.15 -0.74 -6.03
C VAL A 154 66.33 0.43 -6.60
N TRP A 155 66.96 1.32 -7.36
CA TRP A 155 66.29 2.45 -7.99
C TRP A 155 65.29 2.03 -9.07
N ASP A 156 65.65 1.06 -9.91
CA ASP A 156 64.75 0.53 -10.94
C ASP A 156 63.51 -0.13 -10.29
N ALA A 157 63.67 -0.83 -9.15
CA ALA A 157 62.55 -1.39 -8.39
C ALA A 157 61.67 -0.29 -7.77
N SER A 158 62.26 0.75 -7.17
CA SER A 158 61.53 1.89 -6.62
C SER A 158 60.74 2.64 -7.70
N ARG A 159 61.36 2.86 -8.86
CA ARG A 159 60.73 3.49 -10.02
C ARG A 159 59.58 2.64 -10.56
N ALA A 160 59.79 1.33 -10.70
CA ALA A 160 58.76 0.41 -11.17
C ALA A 160 57.53 0.40 -10.23
N TYR A 161 57.75 0.44 -8.91
CA TYR A 161 56.67 0.57 -7.94
C TYR A 161 55.90 1.88 -8.11
N ALA A 162 56.59 3.02 -8.15
CA ALA A 162 55.95 4.32 -8.35
C ALA A 162 55.18 4.42 -9.69
N ALA A 163 55.75 3.84 -10.76
CA ALA A 163 55.09 3.75 -12.06
C ALA A 163 53.82 2.89 -12.01
N SER A 164 53.85 1.75 -11.31
CA SER A 164 52.66 0.89 -11.16
C SER A 164 51.52 1.58 -10.37
N GLU A 165 51.86 2.37 -9.36
CA GLU A 165 50.88 3.17 -8.61
C GLU A 165 50.29 4.30 -9.45
N LEU A 166 51.11 4.96 -10.28
CA LEU A 166 50.66 5.96 -11.24
C LEU A 166 49.69 5.36 -12.26
N GLU A 167 50.02 4.20 -12.85
CA GLU A 167 49.15 3.49 -13.79
C GLU A 167 47.81 3.13 -13.12
N ARG A 168 47.83 2.66 -11.87
CA ARG A 168 46.63 2.35 -11.11
C ARG A 168 45.75 3.59 -10.90
N TYR A 169 46.32 4.71 -10.47
CA TYR A 169 45.55 5.94 -10.26
C TYR A 169 45.05 6.57 -11.55
N GLN A 170 45.81 6.45 -12.65
CA GLN A 170 45.35 6.88 -13.96
C GLN A 170 44.16 6.04 -14.42
N ALA A 171 44.19 4.72 -14.23
CA ALA A 171 43.06 3.85 -14.56
C ALA A 171 41.79 4.19 -13.75
N GLU A 172 41.92 4.48 -12.46
CA GLU A 172 40.79 4.90 -11.62
C GLU A 172 40.27 6.31 -11.99
N LEU A 173 41.17 7.24 -12.35
CA LEU A 173 40.79 8.55 -12.87
C LEU A 173 40.01 8.43 -14.19
N ASP A 174 40.49 7.59 -15.11
CA ASP A 174 39.83 7.35 -16.39
C ASP A 174 38.45 6.72 -16.19
N LYS A 175 38.34 5.78 -15.24
CA LYS A 175 37.06 5.18 -14.84
C LYS A 175 36.09 6.19 -14.23
N ALA A 176 36.59 7.09 -13.39
CA ALA A 176 35.79 8.17 -12.80
C ALA A 176 35.34 9.17 -13.87
N ASN A 177 36.23 9.57 -14.78
CA ASN A 177 35.95 10.48 -15.89
C ASN A 177 35.01 9.88 -16.94
N ALA A 178 35.06 8.56 -17.16
CA ALA A 178 34.12 7.86 -18.02
C ALA A 178 32.68 7.93 -17.49
N GLY A 179 32.47 8.31 -16.22
CA GLY A 179 31.17 8.58 -15.64
C GLY A 179 30.26 7.35 -15.52
N ALA A 180 30.77 6.14 -15.79
CA ALA A 180 29.96 4.92 -15.84
C ALA A 180 29.24 4.63 -14.52
N ASN A 181 29.91 4.89 -13.38
CA ASN A 181 29.32 4.76 -12.06
C ASN A 181 28.22 5.81 -11.82
N THR A 182 28.49 7.07 -12.17
CA THR A 182 27.53 8.16 -12.03
C THR A 182 26.29 7.94 -12.90
N ALA A 183 26.46 7.58 -14.17
CA ALA A 183 25.36 7.29 -15.09
C ALA A 183 24.51 6.11 -14.61
N SER A 184 25.12 5.06 -14.06
CA SER A 184 24.40 3.93 -13.48
C SER A 184 23.58 4.33 -12.25
N LEU A 185 24.14 5.15 -11.36
CA LEU A 185 23.42 5.68 -10.18
C LEU A 185 22.28 6.62 -10.59
N GLU A 186 22.49 7.46 -11.60
CA GLU A 186 21.44 8.33 -12.14
C GLU A 186 20.30 7.54 -12.80
N GLY A 187 20.63 6.49 -13.56
CA GLY A 187 19.64 5.56 -14.12
C GLY A 187 18.83 4.85 -13.04
N SER A 188 19.47 4.47 -11.94
CA SER A 188 18.79 3.92 -10.76
C SER A 188 17.84 4.95 -10.12
N ARG A 189 18.29 6.19 -9.96
CA ARG A 189 17.48 7.31 -9.44
C ARG A 189 16.23 7.54 -10.30
N GLN A 190 16.39 7.60 -11.61
CA GLN A 190 15.28 7.76 -12.56
C GLN A 190 14.30 6.58 -12.50
N SER A 191 14.82 5.35 -12.40
CA SER A 191 13.99 4.15 -12.29
C SER A 191 13.13 4.15 -11.02
N TYR A 192 13.68 4.57 -9.88
CA TYR A 192 12.90 4.75 -8.65
C TYR A 192 11.86 5.85 -8.79
N GLN A 193 12.23 7.01 -9.34
CA GLN A 193 11.30 8.11 -9.55
C GLN A 193 10.11 7.69 -10.42
N GLN A 194 10.38 7.00 -11.53
CA GLN A 194 9.32 6.51 -12.42
C GLN A 194 8.44 5.49 -11.72
N ARG A 195 9.02 4.48 -11.06
CA ARG A 195 8.26 3.46 -10.34
C ARG A 195 7.33 4.06 -9.29
N TYR A 196 7.83 4.99 -8.47
CA TYR A 196 7.01 5.62 -7.43
C TYR A 196 5.96 6.57 -8.01
N ALA A 197 6.25 7.25 -9.13
CA ALA A 197 5.24 8.02 -9.86
C ALA A 197 4.11 7.12 -10.38
N ASP A 198 4.45 5.94 -10.92
CA ASP A 198 3.47 4.94 -11.37
C ASP A 198 2.65 4.39 -10.19
N ASP A 199 3.29 4.10 -9.05
CA ASP A 199 2.59 3.67 -7.83
C ASP A 199 1.60 4.73 -7.33
N ILE A 200 1.99 6.01 -7.31
CA ILE A 200 1.11 7.13 -6.95
C ILE A 200 -0.05 7.27 -7.96
N ALA A 201 0.23 7.19 -9.26
CA ALA A 201 -0.81 7.24 -10.29
C ALA A 201 -1.81 6.08 -10.17
N ASN A 202 -1.33 4.88 -9.80
CA ASN A 202 -2.17 3.72 -9.54
C ASN A 202 -3.07 3.93 -8.30
N LEU A 203 -2.56 4.60 -7.27
CA LEU A 203 -3.39 5.00 -6.11
C LEU A 203 -4.48 5.98 -6.54
N HIS A 204 -4.16 7.04 -7.28
CA HIS A 204 -5.17 7.96 -7.80
C HIS A 204 -6.25 7.23 -8.62
N LYS A 205 -5.83 6.35 -9.55
CA LYS A 205 -6.76 5.56 -10.36
C LYS A 205 -7.67 4.65 -9.52
N LYS A 206 -7.15 4.10 -8.42
CA LYS A 206 -7.88 3.18 -7.54
C LYS A 206 -8.89 3.89 -6.63
N TYR A 207 -8.57 5.10 -6.17
CA TYR A 207 -9.34 5.79 -5.13
C TYR A 207 -10.19 6.96 -5.65
N ASP A 208 -9.68 7.79 -6.57
CA ASP A 208 -10.29 9.09 -6.94
C ASP A 208 -11.65 8.95 -7.66
N GLY A 209 -11.89 7.80 -8.30
CA GLY A 209 -13.13 7.51 -9.02
C GLY A 209 -14.20 6.82 -8.18
N VAL A 210 -13.98 6.58 -6.88
CA VAL A 210 -14.97 5.92 -6.02
C VAL A 210 -16.12 6.87 -5.70
N LYS A 211 -17.34 6.42 -5.97
CA LYS A 211 -18.59 7.19 -5.80
C LYS A 211 -19.29 6.84 -4.50
N SER A 212 -19.32 5.57 -4.16
CA SER A 212 -19.94 5.07 -2.94
C SER A 212 -19.38 3.71 -2.55
N VAL A 213 -19.51 3.41 -1.26
CA VAL A 213 -19.21 2.09 -0.69
C VAL A 213 -20.46 1.63 0.04
N THR A 214 -20.94 0.44 -0.29
CA THR A 214 -22.09 -0.19 0.36
C THR A 214 -21.63 -1.43 1.07
N GLU A 215 -21.76 -1.46 2.39
CA GLU A 215 -21.66 -2.69 3.17
C GLU A 215 -22.88 -3.58 2.86
N VAL A 216 -22.63 -4.85 2.59
CA VAL A 216 -23.65 -5.84 2.25
C VAL A 216 -23.49 -7.05 3.16
N ILE A 217 -24.57 -7.43 3.85
CA ILE A 217 -24.65 -8.68 4.61
C ILE A 217 -25.83 -9.48 4.06
N GLN A 218 -25.62 -10.78 3.84
CA GLN A 218 -26.69 -11.68 3.42
C GLN A 218 -26.81 -12.87 4.36
N TRP A 219 -28.06 -13.31 4.55
CA TRP A 219 -28.39 -14.52 5.29
C TRP A 219 -29.30 -15.40 4.46
N ALA A 220 -29.09 -16.70 4.52
CA ALA A 220 -30.08 -17.68 4.13
C ALA A 220 -31.05 -17.90 5.30
N VAL A 221 -32.34 -17.96 5.00
CA VAL A 221 -33.41 -18.23 5.96
C VAL A 221 -34.04 -19.57 5.62
N LYS A 222 -34.01 -20.51 6.56
CA LYS A 222 -34.64 -21.82 6.43
C LYS A 222 -35.39 -22.16 7.70
N ASP A 223 -36.71 -22.28 7.59
CA ASP A 223 -37.62 -22.50 8.72
C ASP A 223 -37.46 -21.44 9.82
N THR A 224 -36.65 -21.70 10.85
CA THR A 224 -36.30 -20.74 11.92
C THR A 224 -34.80 -20.48 12.02
N GLU A 225 -33.99 -21.10 11.16
CA GLU A 225 -32.55 -20.92 11.12
C GLU A 225 -32.17 -19.72 10.25
N VAL A 226 -31.35 -18.84 10.81
CA VAL A 226 -30.75 -17.69 10.14
C VAL A 226 -29.25 -17.91 10.03
N ILE A 227 -28.78 -18.11 8.80
CA ILE A 227 -27.38 -18.49 8.53
C ILE A 227 -26.73 -17.39 7.71
N PRO A 228 -25.69 -16.68 8.21
CA PRO A 228 -24.96 -15.70 7.41
C PRO A 228 -24.25 -16.40 6.25
N THR A 229 -24.45 -15.90 5.03
CA THR A 229 -23.89 -16.49 3.81
C THR A 229 -22.91 -15.59 3.11
N TYR A 230 -22.97 -14.28 3.36
CA TYR A 230 -22.06 -13.32 2.74
C TYR A 230 -21.89 -12.09 3.62
N PHE A 231 -20.67 -11.57 3.66
CA PHE A 231 -20.36 -10.23 4.12
C PHE A 231 -19.30 -9.61 3.21
N GLY A 232 -19.51 -8.36 2.83
CA GLY A 232 -18.52 -7.65 2.04
C GLY A 232 -18.93 -6.23 1.71
N PHE A 233 -18.16 -5.61 0.83
CA PHE A 233 -18.40 -4.27 0.34
C PHE A 233 -18.66 -4.29 -1.15
N GLU A 234 -19.68 -3.56 -1.60
CA GLU A 234 -19.87 -3.17 -2.99
C GLU A 234 -19.35 -1.75 -3.18
N ILE A 235 -18.47 -1.57 -4.16
CA ILE A 235 -17.85 -0.29 -4.46
C ILE A 235 -18.35 0.14 -5.83
N ASP A 236 -19.02 1.28 -5.88
CA ASP A 236 -19.36 1.94 -7.14
C ASP A 236 -18.25 2.94 -7.49
N SER A 237 -17.77 2.88 -8.72
CA SER A 237 -16.68 3.73 -9.17
C SER A 237 -16.76 4.04 -10.67
N ASP A 238 -15.96 5.00 -11.13
CA ASP A 238 -15.80 5.27 -12.57
C ASP A 238 -15.21 4.09 -13.36
N LEU A 239 -14.55 3.15 -12.67
CA LEU A 239 -14.06 1.91 -13.26
C LEU A 239 -15.13 0.81 -13.27
N GLY A 240 -16.37 1.11 -12.85
CA GLY A 240 -17.46 0.15 -12.70
C GLY A 240 -17.57 -0.38 -11.27
N LYS A 241 -18.54 -1.29 -11.10
CA LYS A 241 -18.86 -1.89 -9.79
C LYS A 241 -17.90 -3.02 -9.47
N LYS A 242 -17.39 -3.02 -8.24
CA LYS A 242 -16.53 -4.09 -7.73
C LYS A 242 -17.04 -4.56 -6.37
N THR A 243 -16.71 -5.79 -6.01
CA THR A 243 -17.02 -6.37 -4.69
C THR A 243 -15.75 -6.73 -3.95
N SER A 244 -15.82 -6.66 -2.62
CA SER A 244 -14.77 -7.06 -1.69
C SER A 244 -15.39 -8.03 -0.69
N ASP A 245 -15.14 -9.33 -0.89
CA ASP A 245 -15.67 -10.38 -0.01
C ASP A 245 -14.85 -10.45 1.28
N LYS A 246 -15.55 -10.38 2.41
CA LYS A 246 -15.01 -10.42 3.78
C LYS A 246 -15.74 -11.46 4.63
N SER A 247 -16.42 -12.42 4.01
CA SER A 247 -17.27 -13.39 4.70
C SER A 247 -16.52 -14.22 5.74
N SER A 248 -15.25 -14.57 5.48
CA SER A 248 -14.38 -15.27 6.45
C SER A 248 -14.06 -14.45 7.70
N GLN A 249 -14.24 -13.13 7.64
CA GLN A 249 -13.99 -12.17 8.71
C GLN A 249 -15.30 -11.63 9.31
N PHE A 250 -16.46 -12.14 8.89
CA PHE A 250 -17.78 -11.60 9.23
C PHE A 250 -17.96 -11.34 10.73
N ARG A 251 -17.62 -12.33 11.57
CA ARG A 251 -17.76 -12.21 13.02
C ARG A 251 -16.92 -11.06 13.60
N GLY A 252 -15.71 -10.85 13.09
CA GLY A 252 -14.85 -9.73 13.52
C GLY A 252 -15.43 -8.38 13.11
N PHE A 253 -15.96 -8.26 11.88
CA PHE A 253 -16.62 -7.03 11.46
C PHE A 253 -17.90 -6.77 12.26
N LEU A 254 -18.69 -7.81 12.58
CA LEU A 254 -19.89 -7.65 13.38
C LEU A 254 -19.59 -7.14 14.79
N GLU A 255 -18.51 -7.62 15.41
CA GLU A 255 -18.00 -7.08 16.67
C GLU A 255 -17.65 -5.59 16.55
N GLN A 256 -16.97 -5.20 15.47
CA GLN A 256 -16.62 -3.80 15.22
C GLN A 256 -17.84 -2.93 14.94
N ILE A 257 -18.90 -3.46 14.31
CA ILE A 257 -20.18 -2.76 14.16
C ILE A 257 -20.81 -2.51 15.53
N GLY A 258 -20.74 -3.47 16.44
CA GLY A 258 -21.23 -3.31 17.82
C GLY A 258 -20.46 -2.26 18.61
N GLN A 259 -19.13 -2.27 18.49
CA GLN A 259 -18.23 -1.34 19.20
C GLN A 259 -18.23 0.08 18.60
N HIS A 260 -18.37 0.18 17.28
CA HIS A 260 -18.29 1.43 16.52
C HIS A 260 -19.55 1.55 15.65
N ARG A 261 -20.48 2.43 16.03
CA ARG A 261 -21.77 2.59 15.32
C ARG A 261 -21.83 3.80 14.38
N GLY A 262 -20.83 4.68 14.44
CA GLY A 262 -20.75 5.95 13.73
C GLY A 262 -19.56 6.06 12.79
N GLN A 263 -19.05 7.28 12.62
CA GLN A 263 -17.94 7.56 11.70
C GLN A 263 -16.66 6.76 12.02
N ASP A 264 -16.42 6.44 13.28
CA ASP A 264 -15.27 5.62 13.70
C ASP A 264 -15.26 4.25 13.00
N TYR A 265 -16.44 3.68 12.70
CA TYR A 265 -16.55 2.44 11.93
C TYR A 265 -16.13 2.62 10.48
N VAL A 266 -16.56 3.73 9.85
CA VAL A 266 -16.21 4.04 8.46
C VAL A 266 -14.69 4.20 8.34
N ALA A 267 -14.09 4.97 9.25
CA ALA A 267 -12.65 5.14 9.33
C ALA A 267 -11.91 3.80 9.58
N PHE A 268 -12.47 2.95 10.45
CA PHE A 268 -11.92 1.62 10.72
C PHE A 268 -11.92 0.71 9.48
N VAL A 269 -13.01 0.66 8.71
CA VAL A 269 -13.12 -0.27 7.58
C VAL A 269 -12.41 0.24 6.32
N ALA A 270 -12.28 1.56 6.14
CA ALA A 270 -11.75 2.18 4.93
C ALA A 270 -10.42 1.57 4.40
N PRO A 271 -9.39 1.28 5.23
CA PRO A 271 -8.15 0.65 4.77
C PRO A 271 -8.33 -0.74 4.14
N THR A 272 -9.45 -1.42 4.46
CA THR A 272 -9.70 -2.82 4.07
C THR A 272 -10.69 -2.97 2.92
N VAL A 273 -11.51 -1.95 2.64
CA VAL A 273 -12.57 -1.96 1.63
C VAL A 273 -12.01 -2.31 0.26
N LEU A 274 -10.95 -1.62 -0.16
CA LEU A 274 -10.33 -1.78 -1.48
C LEU A 274 -9.17 -2.79 -1.50
N THR A 275 -8.93 -3.54 -0.42
CA THR A 275 -7.89 -4.59 -0.40
C THR A 275 -8.22 -5.69 -1.40
N GLY A 276 -7.24 -6.14 -2.18
CA GLY A 276 -7.44 -7.19 -3.20
C GLY A 276 -8.12 -6.70 -4.48
N ILE A 277 -8.62 -5.46 -4.52
CA ILE A 277 -9.17 -4.85 -5.72
C ILE A 277 -8.06 -4.19 -6.54
N SER A 278 -7.90 -4.63 -7.80
CA SER A 278 -6.97 -4.04 -8.75
C SER A 278 -7.43 -2.65 -9.19
N ALA A 279 -6.47 -1.77 -9.50
CA ALA A 279 -6.75 -0.47 -10.14
C ALA A 279 -7.09 -0.62 -11.64
N THR A 280 -6.81 -1.78 -12.23
CA THR A 280 -7.11 -2.10 -13.62
C THR A 280 -8.43 -2.84 -13.73
N THR A 281 -9.37 -2.27 -14.47
CA THR A 281 -10.33 -3.07 -15.21
C THR A 281 -9.60 -3.54 -16.46
N GLU A 282 -9.24 -4.82 -16.52
CA GLU A 282 -9.04 -5.42 -17.84
C GLU A 282 -10.35 -5.19 -18.61
N LYS A 283 -10.22 -4.52 -19.76
CA LYS A 283 -11.30 -4.40 -20.74
C LYS A 283 -11.30 -5.63 -21.61
#